data_AF-A0A2T1FYS0-F1
#
_entry.id   AF-A0A2T1FYS0-F1
#
_cell.length_a   1.000
_cell.length_b   1.000
_cell.length_c   1.000
_cell.angle_alpha   90.00
_cell.angle_beta   90.00
_cell.angle_gamma   90.00
#
_symmetry.space_group_name_H-M   'P 1'
#
loop_
_entity.id
_entity.type
_entity.pdbx_description
1 polymer ?
#
loop_
_entity_poly.entity_id
_entity_poly.type
_entity_poly.pdbx_seq_one_letter_code
_entity_poly.pdbx_strand_id
1 'polypeptide(L)'
;MKVTVKDKEVFQTIDPNVLAEHLETNGWQKVALVYENTWIWHKKNDVGQIFEIKQPVRQEFDAHQLIAEAFKTLEVVENRSQLDILSDLITALPNVSISGWINKVHGEESATCKITLMGFVVGKLRKIYLELSGSDYQLALKAYEARSPVTCFGDLIKENDCFVLNNPRDFALLTEAELIK
;
A
#
# COMPACT_ATOMS: atom_id res chain seq x y z
N MET A 1 8.23 -16.90 8.74
CA MET A 1 7.37 -16.33 9.81
C MET A 1 6.08 -15.86 9.15
N LYS A 2 4.90 -16.36 9.56
CA LYS A 2 3.61 -15.90 9.01
C LYS A 2 3.18 -14.65 9.78
N VAL A 3 3.20 -13.49 9.12
CA VAL A 3 2.76 -12.23 9.72
C VAL A 3 1.27 -12.07 9.43
N THR A 4 0.47 -12.01 10.49
CA THR A 4 -0.98 -11.73 10.41
C THR A 4 -1.18 -10.23 10.59
N VAL A 5 -1.92 -9.60 9.67
CA VAL A 5 -2.30 -8.19 9.81
C VAL A 5 -3.52 -8.15 10.74
N LYS A 6 -3.36 -7.52 11.92
CA LYS A 6 -4.46 -7.32 12.88
C LYS A 6 -4.81 -5.85 13.08
N ASP A 7 -4.14 -4.99 12.34
CA ASP A 7 -4.28 -3.55 12.53
C ASP A 7 -5.59 -3.07 11.91
N LYS A 8 -6.53 -2.72 12.77
CA LYS A 8 -7.84 -2.21 12.37
C LYS A 8 -7.69 -0.97 11.50
N GLU A 9 -6.72 -0.11 11.79
CA GLU A 9 -6.49 1.13 11.08
C GLU A 9 -6.09 0.85 9.62
N VAL A 10 -5.24 -0.16 9.40
CA VAL A 10 -4.84 -0.57 8.05
C VAL A 10 -6.01 -1.11 7.24
N PHE A 11 -6.89 -1.92 7.84
CA PHE A 11 -8.08 -2.41 7.12
C PHE A 11 -9.08 -1.29 6.78
N GLN A 12 -9.10 -0.21 7.57
CA GLN A 12 -9.93 0.97 7.29
C GLN A 12 -9.40 1.82 6.13
N THR A 13 -8.16 1.64 5.69
CA THR A 13 -7.61 2.40 4.56
C THR A 13 -7.71 1.67 3.23
N ILE A 14 -8.10 0.39 3.22
CA ILE A 14 -8.28 -0.39 2.00
C ILE A 14 -9.61 0.00 1.34
N ASP A 15 -9.54 0.42 0.08
CA ASP A 15 -10.72 0.73 -0.72
C ASP A 15 -11.45 -0.58 -1.12
N PRO A 16 -12.76 -0.72 -0.86
CA PRO A 16 -13.49 -1.92 -1.22
C PRO A 16 -13.54 -2.19 -2.72
N ASN A 17 -13.44 -1.15 -3.56
CA ASN A 17 -13.40 -1.31 -5.01
C ASN A 17 -12.11 -1.99 -5.46
N VAL A 18 -10.98 -1.69 -4.81
CA VAL A 18 -9.71 -2.37 -5.10
C VAL A 18 -9.76 -3.84 -4.70
N LEU A 19 -10.42 -4.17 -3.58
CA LEU A 19 -10.70 -5.55 -3.24
C LEU A 19 -11.56 -6.23 -4.32
N ALA A 20 -12.61 -5.56 -4.82
CA ALA A 20 -13.45 -6.10 -5.90
C ALA A 20 -12.67 -6.36 -7.19
N GLU A 21 -11.84 -5.41 -7.64
CA GLU A 21 -10.98 -5.53 -8.83
C GLU A 21 -9.99 -6.70 -8.69
N HIS A 22 -9.40 -6.86 -7.51
CA HIS A 22 -8.52 -7.99 -7.20
C HIS A 22 -9.27 -9.32 -7.28
N LEU A 23 -10.48 -9.41 -6.71
CA LEU A 23 -11.31 -10.61 -6.79
C LEU A 23 -11.62 -10.98 -8.25
N GLU A 24 -12.06 -10.01 -9.07
CA GLU A 24 -12.35 -10.22 -10.50
C GLU A 24 -11.11 -10.73 -11.26
N THR A 25 -9.97 -10.07 -11.08
CA THR A 25 -8.71 -10.43 -11.75
C THR A 25 -8.21 -11.82 -11.33
N ASN A 26 -8.51 -12.25 -10.09
CA ASN A 26 -8.12 -13.55 -9.56
C ASN A 26 -9.17 -14.65 -9.76
N GLY A 27 -10.14 -14.43 -10.66
CA GLY A 27 -11.09 -15.45 -11.09
C GLY A 27 -12.20 -15.75 -10.09
N TRP A 28 -12.46 -14.85 -9.14
CA TRP A 28 -13.68 -14.92 -8.33
C TRP A 28 -14.89 -14.51 -9.14
N GLN A 29 -16.03 -15.15 -8.85
CA GLN A 29 -17.30 -14.87 -9.52
C GLN A 29 -18.23 -14.10 -8.59
N LYS A 30 -18.79 -13.00 -9.07
CA LYS A 30 -19.81 -12.21 -8.37
C LYS A 30 -21.15 -12.94 -8.44
N VAL A 31 -21.69 -13.36 -7.29
CA VAL A 31 -22.87 -14.25 -7.22
C VAL A 31 -24.14 -13.50 -6.85
N ALA A 32 -24.08 -12.63 -5.83
CA ALA A 32 -25.26 -11.93 -5.33
C ALA A 32 -24.88 -10.64 -4.60
N LEU A 33 -25.82 -9.70 -4.55
CA LEU A 33 -25.76 -8.52 -3.68
C LEU A 33 -26.74 -8.72 -2.52
N VAL A 34 -26.24 -8.66 -1.29
CA VAL A 34 -27.04 -8.86 -0.07
C VAL A 34 -27.19 -7.51 0.64
N TYR A 35 -28.43 -7.21 1.07
CA TYR A 35 -28.80 -5.95 1.74
C TYR A 35 -28.36 -4.67 1.00
N GLU A 36 -28.20 -4.74 -0.33
CA GLU A 36 -27.76 -3.63 -1.19
C GLU A 36 -26.37 -3.03 -0.86
N ASN A 37 -25.63 -3.62 0.09
CA ASN A 37 -24.35 -3.07 0.56
C ASN A 37 -23.20 -4.08 0.59
N THR A 38 -23.45 -5.37 0.32
CA THR A 38 -22.41 -6.42 0.41
C THR A 38 -22.49 -7.36 -0.79
N TRP A 39 -21.46 -7.37 -1.62
CA TRP A 39 -21.31 -8.36 -2.68
C TRP A 39 -20.80 -9.69 -2.13
N ILE A 40 -21.39 -10.77 -2.62
CA ILE A 40 -20.97 -12.15 -2.35
C ILE A 40 -20.21 -12.67 -3.55
N TRP A 41 -19.00 -13.14 -3.29
CA TRP A 41 -18.06 -13.65 -4.28
C TRP A 41 -17.75 -15.10 -4.00
N HIS A 42 -17.82 -15.95 -5.02
CA HIS A 42 -17.47 -17.37 -4.91
C HIS A 42 -16.27 -17.71 -5.79
N LYS A 43 -15.42 -18.60 -5.28
CA LYS A 43 -14.37 -19.26 -6.06
C LYS A 43 -14.32 -20.73 -5.70
N LYS A 44 -14.21 -21.58 -6.72
CA LYS A 44 -14.07 -23.03 -6.55
C LYS A 44 -12.61 -23.41 -6.64
N ASN A 45 -12.14 -24.28 -5.75
CA ASN A 45 -10.84 -24.92 -5.91
C ASN A 45 -10.95 -26.20 -6.76
N ASP A 46 -9.80 -26.82 -7.02
CA ASP A 46 -9.69 -28.03 -7.85
C ASP A 46 -10.47 -29.25 -7.28
N VAL A 47 -10.76 -29.24 -5.98
CA VAL A 47 -11.52 -30.29 -5.27
C VAL A 47 -13.02 -29.99 -5.25
N GLY A 48 -13.46 -28.88 -5.87
CA GLY A 48 -14.86 -28.45 -5.92
C GLY A 48 -15.36 -27.75 -4.65
N GLN A 49 -14.50 -27.49 -3.67
CA GLN A 49 -14.85 -26.69 -2.49
C GLN A 49 -15.09 -25.24 -2.92
N ILE A 50 -16.21 -24.68 -2.49
CA ILE A 50 -16.57 -23.28 -2.72
C ILE A 50 -16.06 -22.45 -1.53
N PHE A 51 -15.30 -21.42 -1.85
CA PHE A 51 -14.94 -20.36 -0.91
C PHE A 51 -15.83 -19.15 -1.14
N GLU A 52 -16.16 -18.45 -0.05
CA GLU A 52 -16.99 -17.25 -0.08
C GLU A 52 -16.22 -16.05 0.49
N ILE A 53 -16.34 -14.92 -0.19
CA ILE A 53 -15.89 -13.62 0.30
C ILE A 53 -17.07 -12.65 0.27
N LYS A 54 -17.20 -11.89 1.36
CA LYS A 54 -18.14 -10.79 1.51
C LYS A 54 -17.38 -9.49 1.33
N GLN A 55 -17.69 -8.76 0.27
CA GLN A 55 -17.05 -7.48 -0.05
C GLN A 55 -18.06 -6.34 0.18
N PRO A 56 -17.75 -5.37 1.06
CA PRO A 56 -18.62 -4.22 1.27
C PRO A 56 -18.62 -3.31 0.04
N VAL A 57 -19.76 -2.78 -0.37
CA VAL A 57 -19.87 -1.84 -1.50
C VAL A 57 -19.33 -0.46 -1.13
N ARG A 58 -19.39 -0.10 0.16
CA ARG A 58 -19.01 1.22 0.68
C ARG A 58 -18.07 1.08 1.87
N GLN A 59 -17.22 2.09 2.07
CA GLN A 59 -16.33 2.18 3.23
C GLN A 59 -17.11 2.66 4.46
N GLU A 60 -17.92 1.77 5.05
CA GLU A 60 -18.70 2.01 6.27
C GLU A 60 -17.95 1.54 7.53
N PHE A 61 -18.49 1.85 8.71
CA PHE A 61 -17.79 1.61 9.99
C PHE A 61 -17.41 0.14 10.20
N ASP A 62 -18.20 -0.81 9.72
CA ASP A 62 -18.01 -2.26 9.84
C ASP A 62 -17.27 -2.91 8.65
N ALA A 63 -17.00 -2.16 7.57
CA ALA A 63 -16.33 -2.66 6.36
C ALA A 63 -14.98 -3.33 6.66
N HIS A 64 -14.23 -2.82 7.63
CA HIS A 64 -12.95 -3.39 8.06
C HIS A 64 -13.06 -4.85 8.54
N GLN A 65 -14.20 -5.26 9.12
CA GLN A 65 -14.39 -6.64 9.57
C GLN A 65 -14.56 -7.59 8.38
N LEU A 66 -15.33 -7.16 7.38
CA LEU A 66 -15.53 -7.92 6.14
C LEU A 66 -14.22 -8.03 5.35
N ILE A 67 -13.45 -6.94 5.28
CA ILE A 67 -12.12 -6.94 4.67
C ILE A 67 -11.18 -7.89 5.43
N ALA A 68 -11.13 -7.82 6.77
CA ALA A 68 -10.29 -8.72 7.56
C ALA A 68 -10.66 -10.20 7.35
N GLU A 69 -11.96 -10.52 7.23
CA GLU A 69 -12.41 -11.88 6.92
C GLU A 69 -12.05 -12.30 5.49
N ALA A 70 -12.19 -11.39 4.51
CA ALA A 70 -11.76 -11.63 3.14
C ALA A 70 -10.28 -12.00 3.09
N PHE A 71 -9.41 -11.31 3.84
CA PHE A 71 -7.97 -11.61 3.90
C PHE A 71 -7.66 -13.03 4.40
N LYS A 72 -8.42 -13.55 5.37
CA LYS A 72 -8.24 -14.94 5.84
C LYS A 72 -8.58 -15.93 4.73
N THR A 73 -9.67 -15.69 4.01
CA THR A 73 -10.07 -16.54 2.88
C THR A 73 -9.05 -16.45 1.74
N LEU A 74 -8.59 -15.24 1.40
CA LEU A 74 -7.59 -15.03 0.35
C LEU A 74 -6.24 -15.68 0.71
N GLU A 75 -5.78 -15.61 1.96
CA GLU A 75 -4.55 -16.29 2.41
C GLU A 75 -4.60 -17.79 2.12
N VAL A 76 -5.74 -18.44 2.38
CA VAL A 76 -5.94 -19.88 2.13
C VAL A 76 -6.06 -20.18 0.63
N VAL A 77 -6.88 -19.41 -0.09
CA VAL A 77 -7.20 -19.67 -1.50
C VAL A 77 -6.04 -19.33 -2.43
N GLU A 78 -5.31 -18.25 -2.16
CA GLU A 78 -4.16 -17.83 -2.96
C GLU A 78 -2.86 -18.47 -2.51
N ASN A 79 -2.83 -19.11 -1.33
CA ASN A 79 -1.61 -19.66 -0.72
C ASN A 79 -0.49 -18.60 -0.60
N ARG A 80 -0.88 -17.38 -0.19
CA ARG A 80 0.00 -16.21 -0.04
C ARG A 80 -0.13 -15.62 1.36
N SER A 81 0.90 -14.93 1.82
CA SER A 81 0.83 -14.25 3.11
C SER A 81 -0.15 -13.07 3.06
N GLN A 82 -0.76 -12.74 4.21
CA GLN A 82 -1.62 -11.55 4.31
C GLN A 82 -0.87 -10.25 3.99
N LEU A 83 0.43 -10.16 4.28
CA LEU A 83 1.25 -9.01 3.89
C LEU A 83 1.40 -8.88 2.38
N ASP A 84 1.58 -9.99 1.67
CA ASP A 84 1.71 -9.96 0.21
C ASP A 84 0.43 -9.52 -0.46
N ILE A 85 -0.72 -9.97 0.07
CA ILE A 85 -2.06 -9.56 -0.35
C ILE A 85 -2.29 -8.08 -0.01
N LEU A 86 -1.95 -7.66 1.21
CA LEU A 86 -2.06 -6.27 1.64
C LEU A 86 -1.28 -5.33 0.72
N SER A 87 -0.06 -5.71 0.33
CA SER A 87 0.78 -4.89 -0.54
C SER A 87 0.22 -4.72 -1.96
N ASP A 88 -0.73 -5.55 -2.38
CA ASP A 88 -1.45 -5.38 -3.64
C ASP A 88 -2.73 -4.56 -3.48
N LEU A 89 -3.39 -4.68 -2.33
CA LEU A 89 -4.66 -4.01 -2.03
C LEU A 89 -4.51 -2.63 -1.39
N ILE A 90 -3.32 -2.27 -0.91
CA ILE A 90 -3.12 -1.00 -0.21
C ILE A 90 -3.24 0.19 -1.16
N THR A 91 -4.14 1.11 -0.82
CA THR A 91 -4.37 2.35 -1.56
C THR A 91 -3.99 3.58 -0.75
N ALA A 92 -4.05 3.52 0.58
CA ALA A 92 -3.64 4.63 1.44
C ALA A 92 -3.01 4.15 2.74
N LEU A 93 -1.99 4.86 3.22
CA LEU A 93 -1.38 4.70 4.53
C LEU A 93 -1.09 6.10 5.11
N PRO A 94 -1.91 6.59 6.05
CA PRO A 94 -1.67 7.88 6.68
C PRO A 94 -0.47 7.81 7.63
N ASN A 95 0.25 8.93 7.77
CA ASN A 95 1.35 9.10 8.73
C ASN A 95 2.41 7.97 8.73
N VAL A 96 2.77 7.47 7.55
CA VAL A 96 3.74 6.39 7.38
C VAL A 96 5.15 6.92 7.16
N SER A 97 6.14 6.20 7.68
CA SER A 97 7.55 6.40 7.33
C SER A 97 7.90 5.57 6.10
N ILE A 98 8.44 6.21 5.08
CA ILE A 98 8.93 5.55 3.88
C ILE A 98 10.44 5.72 3.81
N SER A 99 11.12 4.61 3.59
CA SER A 99 12.55 4.59 3.30
C SER A 99 12.82 4.04 1.91
N GLY A 100 13.88 4.55 1.28
CA GLY A 100 14.31 4.06 -0.02
C GLY A 100 15.39 4.90 -0.68
N TRP A 101 15.68 4.57 -1.93
CA TRP A 101 16.70 5.25 -2.73
C TRP A 101 16.07 6.20 -3.72
N ILE A 102 16.68 7.35 -3.88
CA ILE A 102 16.26 8.29 -4.92
C ILE A 102 16.68 7.74 -6.28
N ASN A 103 15.72 7.64 -7.18
CA ASN A 103 15.93 7.23 -8.57
C ASN A 103 15.99 8.42 -9.52
N LYS A 104 15.25 9.50 -9.22
CA LYS A 104 15.28 10.76 -9.99
C LYS A 104 15.04 11.96 -9.09
N VAL A 105 15.71 13.06 -9.42
CA VAL A 105 15.50 14.39 -8.83
C VAL A 105 15.20 15.36 -9.98
N HIS A 106 14.16 16.16 -9.82
CA HIS A 106 13.77 17.22 -10.74
C HIS A 106 13.44 18.49 -9.94
N GLY A 107 13.78 19.67 -10.46
CA GLY A 107 13.53 20.96 -9.82
C GLY A 107 14.80 21.74 -9.53
N GLU A 108 14.64 22.84 -8.79
CA GLU A 108 15.67 23.82 -8.46
C GLU A 108 15.56 24.19 -6.97
N GLU A 109 16.67 24.62 -6.37
CA GLU A 109 16.77 24.93 -4.94
C GLU A 109 15.84 26.07 -4.48
N SER A 110 15.52 27.01 -5.37
CA SER A 110 14.61 28.14 -5.07
C SER A 110 13.13 27.80 -5.21
N ALA A 111 12.78 26.58 -5.61
CA ALA A 111 11.41 26.14 -5.91
C ALA A 111 11.13 24.78 -5.27
N THR A 112 10.02 24.13 -5.65
CA THR A 112 9.73 22.77 -5.17
C THR A 112 10.57 21.73 -5.89
N CYS A 113 10.97 20.69 -5.15
CA CYS A 113 11.78 19.59 -5.65
C CYS A 113 10.91 18.34 -5.84
N LYS A 114 10.81 17.87 -7.08
CA LYS A 114 10.09 16.63 -7.42
C LYS A 114 11.04 15.46 -7.44
N ILE A 115 10.73 14.46 -6.63
CA ILE A 115 11.61 13.33 -6.36
C ILE A 115 10.87 12.04 -6.67
N THR A 116 11.58 11.11 -7.32
CA THR A 116 11.12 9.72 -7.51
C THR A 116 11.97 8.83 -6.64
N LEU A 117 11.33 8.14 -5.70
CA LEU A 117 11.94 7.23 -4.76
C LEU A 117 11.57 5.78 -5.11
N MET A 118 12.53 4.87 -4.96
CA MET A 118 12.31 3.43 -4.96
C MET A 118 12.40 2.96 -3.51
N GLY A 119 11.25 2.65 -2.90
CA GLY A 119 11.13 2.37 -1.47
C GLY A 119 10.21 1.20 -1.18
N PHE A 120 10.22 0.72 0.05
CA PHE A 120 9.41 -0.42 0.46
C PHE A 120 8.04 0.02 0.96
N VAL A 121 6.98 -0.45 0.32
CA VAL A 121 5.58 -0.27 0.74
C VAL A 121 5.01 -1.64 1.05
N VAL A 122 4.74 -1.88 2.34
CA VAL A 122 4.25 -3.19 2.83
C VAL A 122 5.11 -4.34 2.30
N GLY A 123 6.43 -4.23 2.45
CA GLY A 123 7.39 -5.26 2.06
C GLY A 123 7.70 -5.39 0.56
N LYS A 124 7.02 -4.65 -0.33
CA LYS A 124 7.34 -4.65 -1.77
C LYS A 124 8.04 -3.37 -2.20
N LEU A 125 9.05 -3.51 -3.04
CA LEU A 125 9.74 -2.37 -3.64
C LEU A 125 8.79 -1.70 -4.65
N ARG A 126 8.42 -0.45 -4.38
CA ARG A 126 7.50 0.34 -5.20
C ARG A 126 8.14 1.68 -5.55
N LYS A 127 7.67 2.24 -6.66
CA LYS A 127 7.98 3.60 -7.07
C LYS A 127 7.06 4.57 -6.33
N ILE A 128 7.64 5.59 -5.73
CA ILE A 128 6.96 6.57 -4.90
C ILE A 128 7.35 7.97 -5.39
N TYR A 129 6.36 8.82 -5.63
CA TYR A 129 6.55 10.23 -5.98
C TYR A 129 6.31 11.10 -4.76
N LEU A 130 7.10 12.17 -4.64
CA LEU A 130 6.87 13.19 -3.63
C LEU A 130 7.43 14.52 -4.09
N GLU A 131 6.82 15.59 -3.59
CA GLU A 131 7.24 16.96 -3.82
C GLU A 131 7.72 17.56 -2.51
N LEU A 132 9.02 17.84 -2.44
CA LEU A 132 9.69 18.42 -1.28
C LEU A 132 9.85 19.93 -1.43
N SER A 133 10.13 20.57 -0.30
CA SER A 133 10.50 21.98 -0.28
C SER A 133 11.87 22.20 -0.96
N GLY A 134 12.11 23.43 -1.44
CA GLY A 134 13.41 23.78 -2.05
C GLY A 134 14.59 23.61 -1.10
N SER A 135 14.36 23.79 0.21
CA SER A 135 15.38 23.54 1.25
C SER A 135 15.87 22.09 1.30
N ASP A 136 15.05 21.13 0.85
CA ASP A 136 15.42 19.72 0.83
C ASP A 136 16.17 19.31 -0.45
N TYR A 137 16.21 20.19 -1.46
CA TYR A 137 16.79 19.90 -2.78
C TYR A 137 18.25 19.45 -2.69
N GLN A 138 19.08 20.19 -1.94
CA GLN A 138 20.50 19.88 -1.79
C GLN A 138 20.73 18.54 -1.07
N LEU A 139 19.87 18.19 -0.10
CA LEU A 139 19.94 16.90 0.58
C LEU A 139 19.53 15.76 -0.36
N ALA A 140 18.47 15.95 -1.15
CA ALA A 140 18.00 14.99 -2.14
C ALA A 140 19.06 14.75 -3.24
N LEU A 141 19.71 15.80 -3.72
CA LEU A 141 20.77 15.67 -4.73
C LEU A 141 21.98 14.90 -4.18
N LYS A 142 22.44 15.24 -2.97
CA LYS A 142 23.52 14.50 -2.29
C LYS A 142 23.18 13.03 -2.08
N ALA A 143 21.97 12.73 -1.62
CA ALA A 143 21.51 11.36 -1.43
C ALA A 143 21.49 10.57 -2.75
N TYR A 144 21.01 11.21 -3.82
CA TYR A 144 20.96 10.62 -5.16
C TYR A 144 22.36 10.31 -5.71
N GLU A 145 23.29 11.27 -5.65
CA GLU A 145 24.66 11.12 -6.13
C GLU A 145 25.44 10.07 -5.33
N ALA A 146 25.31 10.09 -4.01
CA ALA A 146 25.98 9.15 -3.11
C ALA A 146 25.28 7.79 -3.01
N ARG A 147 24.15 7.59 -3.71
CA ARG A 147 23.29 6.39 -3.61
C ARG A 147 22.91 6.04 -2.17
N SER A 148 22.81 7.05 -1.32
CA SER A 148 22.46 6.88 0.08
C SER A 148 20.93 6.78 0.23
N PRO A 149 20.43 5.86 1.06
CA PRO A 149 19.00 5.78 1.34
C PRO A 149 18.53 7.02 2.11
N VAL A 150 17.27 7.38 1.91
CA VAL A 150 16.58 8.46 2.62
C VAL A 150 15.36 7.92 3.34
N THR A 151 14.91 8.66 4.34
CA THR A 151 13.62 8.46 5.01
C THR A 151 12.78 9.72 4.89
N CYS A 152 11.45 9.54 4.85
CA CYS A 152 10.48 10.63 4.84
C CYS A 152 9.17 10.16 5.45
N PHE A 153 8.50 11.04 6.20
CA PHE A 153 7.17 10.80 6.75
C PHE A 153 6.10 11.51 5.95
N GLY A 154 4.92 10.92 5.83
CA GLY A 154 3.78 11.55 5.16
C GLY A 154 2.57 10.63 5.03
N ASP A 155 1.63 11.05 4.20
CA ASP A 155 0.43 10.30 3.86
C ASP A 155 0.62 9.65 2.49
N LEU A 156 0.81 8.33 2.46
CA LEU A 156 1.05 7.60 1.22
C LEU A 156 -0.30 7.27 0.56
N ILE A 157 -0.50 7.68 -0.69
CA ILE A 157 -1.72 7.42 -1.46
C ILE A 157 -1.35 6.80 -2.81
N LYS A 158 -2.10 5.81 -3.26
CA LYS A 158 -1.94 5.18 -4.56
C LYS A 158 -2.78 5.96 -5.59
N GLU A 159 -2.10 6.55 -6.58
CA GLU A 159 -2.69 7.28 -7.70
C GLU A 159 -2.21 6.67 -9.02
N ASN A 160 -3.13 6.20 -9.88
CA ASN A 160 -2.80 5.67 -11.21
C ASN A 160 -1.66 4.62 -11.21
N ASP A 161 -1.74 3.65 -10.30
CA ASP A 161 -0.74 2.58 -10.08
C ASP A 161 0.65 3.03 -9.56
N CYS A 162 0.81 4.30 -9.21
CA CYS A 162 1.99 4.80 -8.52
C CYS A 162 1.63 5.28 -7.11
N PHE A 163 2.57 5.22 -6.18
CA PHE A 163 2.37 5.83 -4.87
C PHE A 163 2.84 7.28 -4.88
N VAL A 164 2.10 8.15 -4.18
CA VAL A 164 2.43 9.55 -3.93
C VAL A 164 2.47 9.74 -2.41
N LEU A 165 3.56 10.30 -1.89
CA LEU A 165 3.66 10.67 -0.49
C LEU A 165 3.28 12.14 -0.34
N ASN A 166 2.08 12.38 0.19
CA ASN A 166 1.55 13.69 0.47
C ASN A 166 2.00 14.19 1.85
N ASN A 167 2.01 15.51 2.03
CA ASN A 167 2.47 16.18 3.25
C ASN A 167 3.84 15.67 3.74
N PRO A 168 4.86 15.58 2.86
CA PRO A 168 6.15 15.03 3.22
C PRO A 168 6.82 15.91 4.28
N ARG A 169 7.39 15.25 5.28
CA ARG A 169 8.11 15.87 6.41
C ARG A 169 9.23 14.95 6.89
N ASP A 170 10.10 15.51 7.72
CA ASP A 170 11.23 14.78 8.33
C ASP A 170 12.10 14.07 7.27
N PHE A 171 12.32 14.73 6.13
CA PHE A 171 13.16 14.21 5.06
C PHE A 171 14.63 14.18 5.51
N ALA A 172 15.23 13.00 5.55
CA ALA A 172 16.57 12.81 6.08
C ALA A 172 17.31 11.69 5.35
N LEU A 173 18.64 11.72 5.42
CA LEU A 173 19.47 10.56 5.07
C LEU A 173 19.26 9.47 6.12
N LEU A 174 19.00 8.25 5.68
CA LEU A 174 18.93 7.09 6.56
C LEU A 174 20.37 6.69 6.91
N THR A 175 20.71 6.73 8.20
CA THR A 175 22.08 6.44 8.65
C THR A 175 22.26 4.95 8.96
N GLU A 176 23.49 4.45 8.86
CA GLU A 176 23.81 3.02 9.14
C GLU A 176 23.38 2.57 10.54
N ALA A 177 23.34 3.49 11.52
CA ALA A 177 22.91 3.20 12.89
C ALA A 177 21.41 2.81 13.00
N GLU A 178 20.60 3.19 12.00
CA GLU A 178 19.16 2.90 11.95
C GLU A 178 18.85 1.61 11.17
N LEU A 179 19.82 1.04 10.45
CA LEU A 179 19.67 -0.20 9.67
C LEU A 179 19.90 -1.48 10.50
N ILE A 180 20.37 -1.38 11.75
CA ILE A 180 20.76 -2.50 12.62
C ILE A 180 19.77 -2.72 13.79
N LYS A 181 18.67 -1.96 13.85
CA LYS A 181 17.58 -2.17 14.82
C LYS A 181 16.48 -3.06 14.24
#